data_AF-A0A6V7IVE2-F1
#
_entry.id   AF-A0A6V7IVE2-F1
#
_cell.length_a   1.000
_cell.length_b   1.000
_cell.length_c   1.000
_cell.angle_alpha   90.00
_cell.angle_beta   90.00
_cell.angle_gamma   90.00
#
_symmetry.space_group_name_H-M   'P 1'
#
loop_
_entity.id
_entity.type
_entity.pdbx_description
1 polymer ?
#
loop_
_entity_poly.entity_id
_entity_poly.type
_entity_poly.pdbx_seq_one_letter_code
_entity_poly.pdbx_strand_id
1 'polypeptide(L)' 'LSFTSTNTWGYRDKNGSWSGMTGALDRREADFGGTTIFITKERVGVIEYIHLTTPN' A
#
# COMPACT_ATOMS: atom_id res chain seq x y z
N LEU A 1 2.43 3.49 -19.51
CA LEU A 1 2.15 3.18 -18.08
C LEU A 1 1.44 1.85 -18.01
N SER A 2 1.86 0.97 -17.09
CA SER A 2 1.15 -0.28 -16.75
C SER A 2 0.39 -0.08 -15.45
N PHE A 3 -0.78 -0.69 -15.30
CA PHE A 3 -1.54 -0.69 -14.07
C PHE A 3 -2.09 -2.09 -13.79
N THR A 4 -2.24 -2.42 -12.53
CA THR A 4 -2.90 -3.64 -12.07
C THR A 4 -3.92 -3.26 -11.01
N SER A 5 -5.12 -3.82 -11.12
CA SER A 5 -6.21 -3.55 -10.18
C SER A 5 -6.35 -4.67 -9.16
N THR A 6 -6.76 -4.30 -7.95
CA THR A 6 -7.15 -5.22 -6.89
C THR A 6 -8.24 -4.58 -6.05
N ASN A 7 -9.16 -5.40 -5.54
CA ASN A 7 -10.33 -4.93 -4.79
C ASN A 7 -10.04 -4.77 -3.29
N THR A 8 -8.76 -4.85 -2.88
CA THR A 8 -8.36 -4.81 -1.48
C THR A 8 -7.03 -4.07 -1.30
N TRP A 9 -6.97 -3.23 -0.27
CA TRP A 9 -5.71 -2.63 0.16
C TRP A 9 -4.68 -3.66 0.62
N GLY A 10 -5.12 -4.83 1.09
CA GLY A 10 -4.25 -5.87 1.60
C GLY A 10 -4.32 -6.06 3.10
N TYR A 11 -4.32 -7.33 3.49
CA TYR A 11 -4.25 -7.80 4.87
C TYR A 11 -3.05 -8.72 5.03
N ARG A 12 -2.48 -8.69 6.24
CA ARG A 12 -1.35 -9.54 6.61
C ARG A 12 -1.85 -10.96 6.88
N ASP A 13 -1.22 -11.92 6.22
CA ASP A 13 -1.47 -13.35 6.45
C ASP A 13 -0.61 -13.87 7.63
N LYS A 14 -0.92 -15.06 8.12
CA LYS A 14 -0.24 -15.72 9.25
C LYS A 14 1.25 -15.94 9.00
N ASN A 15 1.65 -16.11 7.74
CA ASN A 15 3.05 -16.25 7.32
C ASN A 15 3.79 -14.90 7.26
N GLY A 16 3.12 -13.80 7.60
CA GLY A 16 3.68 -12.45 7.60
C GLY A 16 3.61 -11.71 6.27
N SER A 17 3.24 -12.38 5.17
CA SER A 17 3.07 -11.77 3.86
C SER A 17 1.83 -10.88 3.77
N TRP A 18 1.85 -9.94 2.85
CA TRP A 18 0.71 -9.06 2.57
C TRP A 18 0.02 -9.42 1.25
N SER A 19 -1.30 -9.37 1.28
CA SER A 19 -2.17 -9.48 0.10
C SER A 19 -2.47 -8.08 -0.50
N GLY A 20 -3.23 -8.04 -1.60
CA GLY A 20 -3.76 -6.80 -2.17
C GLY A 20 -2.68 -5.79 -2.56
N MET A 21 -3.05 -4.51 -2.52
CA MET A 21 -2.16 -3.40 -2.90
C MET A 21 -0.91 -3.32 -2.02
N THR A 22 -1.04 -3.51 -0.70
CA THR A 22 0.08 -3.51 0.26
C THR A 22 1.07 -4.61 -0.09
N GLY A 23 0.59 -5.80 -0.47
CA GLY A 23 1.45 -6.90 -0.91
C GLY A 23 2.21 -6.62 -2.20
N ALA A 24 1.57 -5.96 -3.17
CA ALA A 24 2.24 -5.56 -4.40
C ALA A 24 3.36 -4.54 -4.14
N LEU A 25 3.15 -3.60 -3.20
CA LEU A 25 4.16 -2.63 -2.79
C LEU A 25 5.31 -3.31 -2.02
N ASP A 26 5.00 -4.16 -1.05
CA ASP A 26 5.96 -4.92 -0.24
C ASP A 26 6.89 -5.78 -1.12
N ARG A 27 6.32 -6.44 -2.14
CA ARG A 27 7.07 -7.25 -3.12
C ARG A 27 7.69 -6.44 -4.26
N ARG A 28 7.54 -5.11 -4.28
CA ARG A 28 8.02 -4.20 -5.34
C ARG A 28 7.49 -4.55 -6.74
N GLU A 29 6.27 -5.07 -6.81
CA GLU A 29 5.54 -5.32 -8.06
C GLU A 29 4.85 -4.04 -8.57
N ALA A 30 4.64 -3.06 -7.69
CA ALA A 30 4.11 -1.74 -7.99
C ALA A 30 4.96 -0.67 -7.29
N ASP A 31 5.05 0.51 -7.93
CA ASP A 31 5.83 1.63 -7.39
C ASP A 31 5.03 2.49 -6.40
N PHE A 32 3.72 2.67 -6.64
CA PHE A 32 2.83 3.48 -5.79
C PHE A 32 1.39 2.97 -5.79
N GLY A 33 0.67 3.24 -4.70
CA GLY A 33 -0.76 2.97 -4.60
C GLY A 33 -1.58 4.03 -5.33
N GLY A 34 -2.59 3.60 -6.09
CA GLY A 34 -3.49 4.50 -6.84
C GLY A 34 -4.71 5.01 -6.06
N THR A 35 -4.83 4.69 -4.77
CA THR A 35 -5.97 5.06 -3.93
C THR A 35 -5.51 5.54 -2.56
N THR A 36 -6.33 6.37 -1.91
CA THR A 36 -6.11 6.74 -0.51
C THR A 36 -6.26 5.51 0.38
N ILE A 37 -5.35 5.37 1.36
CA ILE A 37 -5.34 4.27 2.31
C ILE A 37 -5.14 4.82 3.72
N PHE A 38 -5.82 4.24 4.71
CA PHE A 38 -5.63 4.64 6.11
C PHE A 38 -4.22 4.30 6.62
N ILE A 39 -3.67 5.19 7.44
CA ILE A 39 -2.46 4.94 8.19
C ILE A 39 -2.80 4.01 9.36
N THR A 40 -2.17 2.83 9.41
CA THR A 40 -2.31 1.90 10.52
C THR A 40 -0.94 1.48 11.04
N LYS A 41 -0.82 1.21 12.34
CA LYS A 41 0.47 0.86 12.97
C LYS A 41 1.14 -0.35 12.30
N GLU A 42 0.34 -1.30 11.82
CA GLU A 42 0.80 -2.51 11.15
C GLU A 42 1.43 -2.24 9.77
N ARG A 43 1.05 -1.15 9.09
CA ARG A 43 1.52 -0.82 7.74
C ARG A 43 2.70 0.16 7.70
N VAL A 44 2.96 0.89 8.79
CA VAL A 44 4.06 1.88 8.88
C VAL A 44 5.45 1.27 8.60
N GLY A 45 5.65 -0.02 8.91
CA GLY A 45 6.90 -0.73 8.61
C GLY A 45 6.94 -1.46 7.28
N VAL A 46 5.90 -1.31 6.44
CA VAL A 46 5.70 -2.10 5.21
C VAL A 46 5.60 -1.18 4.00
N ILE A 47 4.89 -0.05 4.13
CA ILE A 47 4.72 0.94 3.07
C ILE A 47 5.00 2.34 3.60
N GLU A 48 5.45 3.21 2.70
CA GLU A 48 5.65 4.63 2.98
C GLU A 48 4.39 5.43 2.63
N TYR A 49 4.08 6.42 3.47
CA TYR A 49 2.94 7.30 3.28
C TYR A 49 3.40 8.68 2.83
N ILE A 50 2.93 9.10 1.66
CA ILE A 50 3.08 10.46 1.17
C ILE A 50 1.86 11.28 1.57
N HIS A 51 2.06 12.47 2.13
CA HIS A 51 0.99 13.39 2.46
C HIS A 51 1.12 14.65 1.60
N LEU A 52 0.03 15.02 0.93
CA LEU A 52 -0.03 16.25 0.15
C LEU A 52 -0.65 17.35 1.01
N THR A 53 0.11 18.38 1.33
CA THR A 53 -0.39 19.56 2.03
C THR A 53 -0.71 20.65 1.02
N THR A 54 -1.89 21.29 1.11
CA THR A 54 -2.15 22.53 0.37
C THR A 54 -1.41 23.69 1.02
N PRO A 55 -0.61 24.46 0.27
CA PRO A 55 0.02 25.67 0.78
C PRO A 55 -1.04 26.69 1.24
N ASN A 56 -0.71 27.46 2.28
CA ASN A 56 -1.49 28.64 2.70
C ASN A 56 -1.20 29.84 1.79
#